data_AF-I3T3Y0-F1
#
_entry.id   AF-I3T3Y0-F1
#
_cell.length_a   1.000
_cell.length_b   1.000
_cell.length_c   1.000
_cell.angle_alpha   90.00
_cell.angle_beta   90.00
_cell.angle_gamma   90.00
#
_symmetry.space_group_name_H-M   'P 1'
#
loop_
_entity.id
_entity.type
_entity.pdbx_description
1 polymer ?
#
loop_
_entity_poly.entity_id
_entity_poly.type
_entity_poly.pdbx_seq_one_letter_code
_entity_poly.pdbx_strand_id
1 'polypeptide(L)'
;MIDDASQGISFICNNIAEYGGDPNRIYLMGQSAGAHIAACTMVEQAIKEAGEGESTSWSLSQIKAYFGLSGGYNLFNLVDHFHSRGLYRSLFLSIMEGEESLRRFSPEVMVQDPNFGNAVSLLPPIVLFHGTGDYSIPSDQSVSFADTLKRFGVKAESILYEGKIHTDVFLQDPMRGGDDDMFDDLVAYIHAGDAEALFRDATAPPRKRLVPEFMLKLVHTVSPF
;
A
#
# COMPACT_ATOMS: atom_id res chain seq x y z
N MET A 1 -13.75 4.09 -8.04
CA MET A 1 -12.38 4.13 -7.48
C MET A 1 -11.60 2.85 -7.75
N ILE A 2 -12.03 1.68 -7.26
CA ILE A 2 -11.32 0.41 -7.49
C ILE A 2 -11.25 0.07 -8.99
N ASP A 3 -12.36 0.22 -9.72
CA ASP A 3 -12.38 0.02 -11.17
C ASP A 3 -11.51 1.02 -11.93
N ASP A 4 -11.46 2.28 -11.47
CA ASP A 4 -10.61 3.31 -12.06
C ASP A 4 -9.13 2.98 -11.87
N ALA A 5 -8.76 2.52 -10.67
CA ALA A 5 -7.41 2.05 -10.37
C ALA A 5 -7.04 0.83 -11.22
N SER A 6 -7.96 -0.13 -11.39
CA SER A 6 -7.76 -1.30 -12.26
C SER A 6 -7.54 -0.89 -13.72
N GLN A 7 -8.31 0.07 -14.23
CA GLN A 7 -8.13 0.62 -15.58
C GLN A 7 -6.79 1.35 -15.73
N GLY A 8 -6.37 2.12 -14.72
CA GLY A 8 -5.06 2.77 -14.70
C GLY A 8 -3.90 1.77 -14.73
N ILE A 9 -3.99 0.70 -13.93
CA ILE A 9 -3.00 -0.40 -13.95
C ILE A 9 -2.99 -1.07 -15.32
N SER A 10 -4.17 -1.38 -15.88
CA SER A 10 -4.28 -1.97 -17.22
C SER A 10 -3.61 -1.11 -18.28
N PHE A 11 -3.82 0.21 -18.24
CA PHE A 11 -3.17 1.13 -19.16
C PHE A 11 -1.64 1.04 -19.05
N ILE A 12 -1.08 1.08 -17.83
CA ILE A 12 0.37 0.96 -17.63
C ILE A 12 0.88 -0.39 -18.12
N CYS A 13 0.27 -1.49 -17.68
CA CYS A 13 0.66 -2.85 -18.08
C CYS A 13 0.70 -3.04 -19.60
N ASN A 14 -0.17 -2.37 -20.34
CA ASN A 14 -0.28 -2.51 -21.79
C ASN A 14 0.54 -1.48 -22.61
N ASN A 15 0.90 -0.33 -22.01
CA ASN A 15 1.49 0.77 -22.78
C ASN A 15 2.86 1.25 -22.25
N ILE A 16 3.33 0.76 -21.09
CA ILE A 16 4.53 1.31 -20.43
C ILE A 16 5.80 1.28 -21.30
N ALA A 17 5.92 0.28 -22.19
CA ALA A 17 7.04 0.16 -23.13
C ALA A 17 7.10 1.34 -24.12
N GLU A 18 5.94 1.87 -24.54
CA GLU A 18 5.87 3.02 -25.44
C GLU A 18 6.36 4.32 -24.77
N TYR A 19 6.31 4.37 -23.43
CA TYR A 19 6.81 5.46 -22.61
C TYR A 19 8.26 5.24 -22.11
N GLY A 20 8.93 4.19 -22.59
CA GLY A 20 10.31 3.86 -22.23
C GLY A 20 10.49 3.14 -20.89
N GLY A 21 9.41 2.70 -20.25
CA GLY A 21 9.50 1.85 -19.06
C GLY A 21 9.61 0.36 -19.41
N ASP A 22 10.10 -0.43 -18.47
CA ASP A 22 10.27 -1.88 -18.65
C ASP A 22 9.00 -2.62 -18.21
N PRO A 23 8.28 -3.32 -19.11
CA PRO A 23 7.07 -4.06 -18.78
C PRO A 23 7.32 -5.23 -17.81
N ASN A 24 8.58 -5.63 -17.59
CA ASN A 24 8.97 -6.64 -16.62
C ASN A 24 9.33 -6.06 -15.24
N ARG A 25 9.22 -4.75 -15.04
CA ARG A 25 9.57 -4.06 -13.79
C ARG A 25 8.46 -3.12 -13.36
N ILE A 26 7.23 -3.63 -13.28
CA ILE A 26 6.06 -2.88 -12.81
C ILE A 26 5.84 -3.17 -11.33
N TYR A 27 5.73 -2.11 -10.53
CA TYR A 27 5.45 -2.19 -9.10
C TYR A 27 4.23 -1.33 -8.80
N LEU A 28 3.38 -1.78 -7.89
CA LEU A 28 2.23 -1.01 -7.43
C LEU A 28 2.55 -0.41 -6.07
N MET A 29 2.20 0.86 -5.84
CA MET A 29 2.35 1.50 -4.54
C MET A 29 1.14 2.39 -4.27
N GLY A 30 0.71 2.43 -3.01
CA GLY A 30 -0.36 3.31 -2.55
C GLY A 30 -0.11 3.80 -1.14
N GLN A 31 -0.70 4.93 -0.79
CA GLN A 31 -0.62 5.53 0.55
C GLN A 31 -2.02 5.80 1.12
N SER A 32 -2.24 5.47 2.39
CA SER A 32 -3.53 5.64 3.10
C SER A 32 -4.71 5.07 2.31
N ALA A 33 -5.69 5.90 1.94
CA ALA A 33 -6.81 5.48 1.08
C ALA A 33 -6.33 4.90 -0.27
N GLY A 34 -5.23 5.39 -0.83
CA GLY A 34 -4.63 4.83 -2.03
C GLY A 34 -4.05 3.43 -1.82
N ALA A 35 -3.50 3.14 -0.64
CA ALA A 35 -3.05 1.79 -0.27
C ALA A 35 -4.24 0.83 -0.11
N HIS A 36 -5.33 1.32 0.49
CA HIS A 36 -6.58 0.57 0.58
C HIS A 36 -7.15 0.25 -0.81
N ILE A 37 -7.27 1.24 -1.68
CA ILE A 37 -7.78 1.08 -3.05
C ILE A 37 -6.90 0.10 -3.83
N ALA A 38 -5.57 0.26 -3.80
CA ALA A 38 -4.64 -0.63 -4.48
C ALA A 38 -4.76 -2.09 -4.01
N ALA A 39 -4.85 -2.31 -2.69
CA ALA A 39 -5.04 -3.64 -2.13
C ALA A 39 -6.40 -4.26 -2.54
N CYS A 40 -7.49 -3.50 -2.48
CA CYS A 40 -8.79 -3.93 -2.98
C CYS A 40 -8.75 -4.28 -4.48
N THR A 41 -8.13 -3.43 -5.30
CA THR A 41 -7.97 -3.66 -6.75
C THR A 41 -7.21 -4.95 -7.03
N MET A 42 -6.13 -5.23 -6.30
CA MET A 42 -5.37 -6.48 -6.46
C MET A 42 -6.17 -7.70 -6.05
N VAL A 43 -6.89 -7.65 -4.93
CA VAL A 43 -7.72 -8.77 -4.47
C VAL A 43 -8.88 -9.03 -5.44
N GLU A 44 -9.59 -7.99 -5.89
CA GLU A 44 -10.64 -8.14 -6.91
C GLU A 44 -10.07 -8.68 -8.22
N GLN A 45 -8.89 -8.22 -8.64
CA GLN A 45 -8.22 -8.72 -9.83
C GLN A 45 -7.82 -10.20 -9.69
N ALA A 46 -7.31 -10.60 -8.54
CA ALA A 46 -6.96 -11.99 -8.26
C ALA A 46 -8.19 -12.91 -8.38
N ILE A 47 -9.33 -12.45 -7.85
CA ILE A 47 -10.60 -13.18 -7.93
C ILE A 47 -11.04 -13.31 -9.39
N LYS A 48 -10.95 -12.23 -10.18
CA LYS A 48 -11.27 -12.25 -11.62
C LYS A 48 -10.37 -13.21 -12.39
N GLU A 49 -9.05 -13.18 -12.16
CA GLU A 49 -8.08 -14.07 -12.82
C GLU A 49 -8.24 -15.55 -12.46
N ALA A 50 -8.72 -15.85 -11.26
CA ALA A 50 -9.00 -17.21 -10.83
C ALA A 50 -10.35 -17.75 -11.34
N GLY A 51 -11.25 -16.89 -11.81
CA GLY A 51 -12.55 -17.27 -12.35
C GLY A 51 -12.44 -17.91 -13.74
N GLU A 52 -13.22 -18.97 -14.00
CA GLU A 52 -13.26 -19.60 -15.32
C GLU A 52 -14.02 -18.70 -16.32
N GLY A 53 -13.33 -18.19 -17.34
CA GLY A 53 -13.95 -17.56 -18.51
C GLY A 53 -14.02 -16.03 -18.52
N GLU A 54 -13.48 -15.35 -17.51
CA GLU A 54 -13.32 -13.89 -17.56
C GLU A 54 -11.98 -13.51 -18.21
N SER A 55 -12.06 -12.84 -19.38
CA SER A 55 -10.87 -12.23 -19.98
C SER A 55 -10.50 -10.99 -19.18
N THR A 56 -9.31 -10.97 -18.58
CA THR A 56 -8.78 -9.78 -17.92
C THR A 56 -7.94 -8.94 -18.89
N SER A 57 -7.94 -7.61 -18.71
CA SER A 57 -7.17 -6.67 -19.54
C SER A 57 -5.73 -6.43 -19.04
N TRP A 58 -5.37 -7.07 -17.93
CA TRP A 58 -4.03 -7.11 -17.34
C TRP A 58 -3.96 -8.29 -16.37
N SER A 59 -2.75 -8.68 -15.95
CA SER A 59 -2.54 -9.74 -14.97
C SER A 59 -1.68 -9.32 -13.79
N LEU A 60 -2.00 -9.83 -12.60
CA LEU A 60 -1.18 -9.71 -11.39
C LEU A 60 0.25 -10.24 -11.59
N SER A 61 0.46 -11.20 -12.49
CA SER A 61 1.79 -11.71 -12.84
C SER A 61 2.72 -10.65 -13.46
N GLN A 62 2.16 -9.54 -13.96
CA GLN A 62 2.92 -8.39 -14.46
C GLN A 62 3.45 -7.50 -13.33
N ILE A 63 2.84 -7.57 -12.14
CA ILE A 63 3.21 -6.76 -10.97
C ILE A 63 4.25 -7.51 -10.14
N LYS A 64 5.43 -6.91 -9.95
CA LYS A 64 6.55 -7.54 -9.23
C LYS A 64 6.41 -7.51 -7.72
N ALA A 65 5.86 -6.43 -7.19
CA ALA A 65 5.49 -6.30 -5.79
C ALA A 65 4.46 -5.19 -5.61
N TYR A 66 3.74 -5.26 -4.50
CA TYR A 66 2.89 -4.18 -4.00
C TYR A 66 3.48 -3.59 -2.72
N PHE A 67 3.56 -2.27 -2.68
CA PHE A 67 4.01 -1.48 -1.54
C PHE A 67 2.84 -0.68 -0.95
N GLY A 68 2.34 -1.09 0.21
CA GLY A 68 1.25 -0.40 0.90
C GLY A 68 1.77 0.48 2.02
N LEU A 69 1.50 1.78 1.99
CA LEU A 69 1.97 2.74 3.00
C LEU A 69 0.81 3.25 3.87
N SER A 70 0.87 3.00 5.18
CA SER A 70 -0.13 3.45 6.17
C SER A 70 -1.59 3.19 5.73
N GLY A 71 -1.87 2.02 5.17
CA GLY A 71 -3.19 1.67 4.62
C GLY A 71 -4.15 1.08 5.66
N GLY A 72 -5.45 1.24 5.41
CA GLY A 72 -6.52 0.53 6.12
C GLY A 72 -6.95 -0.72 5.35
N TYR A 73 -6.89 -1.90 5.98
CA TYR A 73 -7.11 -3.18 5.28
C TYR A 73 -8.29 -3.99 5.83
N ASN A 74 -8.76 -3.65 7.03
CA ASN A 74 -9.95 -4.21 7.65
C ASN A 74 -10.86 -3.09 8.16
N LEU A 75 -11.87 -2.73 7.37
CA LEU A 75 -12.69 -1.55 7.64
C LEU A 75 -13.59 -1.71 8.85
N PHE A 76 -13.98 -2.94 9.22
CA PHE A 76 -14.75 -3.19 10.45
C PHE A 76 -14.05 -2.65 11.69
N ASN A 77 -12.72 -2.76 11.74
CA ASN A 77 -11.90 -2.27 12.84
C ASN A 77 -11.69 -0.75 12.78
N LEU A 78 -12.01 -0.11 11.66
CA LEU A 78 -11.71 1.30 11.39
C LEU A 78 -12.92 2.23 11.49
N VAL A 79 -14.15 1.74 11.31
CA VAL A 79 -15.37 2.57 11.41
C VAL A 79 -15.39 3.38 12.71
N ASP A 80 -15.21 2.70 13.83
CA ASP A 80 -15.27 3.32 15.16
C ASP A 80 -14.03 4.17 15.46
N HIS A 81 -12.87 3.71 15.01
CA HIS A 81 -11.60 4.42 15.14
C HIS A 81 -11.61 5.77 14.40
N PHE A 82 -12.15 5.80 13.18
CA PHE A 82 -12.33 7.01 12.39
C PHE A 82 -13.40 7.93 12.98
N HIS A 83 -14.49 7.35 13.48
CA HIS A 83 -15.54 8.12 14.16
C HIS A 83 -15.01 8.90 15.36
N SER A 84 -14.19 8.26 16.20
CA SER A 84 -13.58 8.92 17.36
C SER A 84 -12.55 9.99 17.00
N ARG A 85 -12.15 10.07 15.72
CA ARG A 85 -11.14 11.01 15.19
C ARG A 85 -11.71 12.05 14.23
N GLY A 86 -13.05 12.17 14.18
CA GLY A 86 -13.74 13.24 13.45
C GLY A 86 -14.25 12.85 12.06
N LEU A 87 -13.98 11.62 11.59
CA LEU A 87 -14.62 11.09 10.39
C LEU A 87 -15.86 10.28 10.81
N TYR A 88 -17.01 10.95 10.86
CA TYR A 88 -18.25 10.37 11.38
C TYR A 88 -18.66 9.07 10.66
N ARG A 89 -19.18 8.09 11.42
CA ARG A 89 -19.65 6.80 10.90
C ARG A 89 -20.56 6.96 9.68
N SER A 90 -21.54 7.86 9.75
CA SER A 90 -22.47 8.09 8.64
C SER A 90 -21.79 8.54 7.36
N LEU A 91 -20.78 9.41 7.46
CA LEU A 91 -20.00 9.86 6.30
C LEU A 91 -19.10 8.73 5.79
N PHE A 92 -18.38 8.05 6.68
CA PHE A 92 -17.52 6.93 6.31
C PHE A 92 -18.30 5.82 5.60
N LEU A 93 -19.42 5.38 6.17
CA LEU A 93 -20.30 4.37 5.57
C LEU A 93 -20.93 4.86 4.26
N SER A 94 -21.24 6.15 4.13
CA SER A 94 -21.69 6.70 2.85
C SER A 94 -20.62 6.61 1.76
N ILE A 95 -19.34 6.80 2.11
CA ILE A 95 -18.23 6.65 1.15
C ILE A 95 -18.03 5.17 0.81
N MET A 96 -18.17 4.28 1.80
CA MET A 96 -18.03 2.83 1.64
C MET A 96 -19.28 2.13 1.11
N GLU A 97 -20.25 2.86 0.55
CA GLU A 97 -21.46 2.29 -0.05
C GLU A 97 -22.31 1.44 0.92
N GLY A 98 -22.33 1.84 2.19
CA GLY A 98 -23.11 1.21 3.26
C GLY A 98 -22.32 0.18 4.08
N GLU A 99 -22.92 -0.24 5.19
CA GLU A 99 -22.32 -1.20 6.13
C GLU A 99 -22.14 -2.60 5.51
N GLU A 100 -23.11 -3.02 4.69
CA GLU A 100 -23.07 -4.31 3.97
C GLU A 100 -21.86 -4.44 3.04
N SER A 101 -21.34 -3.30 2.54
CA SER A 101 -20.21 -3.24 1.62
C SER A 101 -18.84 -3.28 2.32
N LEU A 102 -18.80 -3.15 3.65
CA LEU A 102 -17.54 -3.16 4.41
C LEU A 102 -16.74 -4.45 4.20
N ARG A 103 -17.42 -5.59 4.06
CA ARG A 103 -16.76 -6.86 3.75
C ARG A 103 -16.02 -6.80 2.43
N ARG A 104 -16.69 -6.32 1.37
CA ARG A 104 -16.12 -6.20 0.02
C ARG A 104 -14.92 -5.25 0.02
N PHE A 105 -15.01 -4.14 0.75
CA PHE A 105 -13.94 -3.16 0.83
C PHE A 105 -12.94 -3.43 1.97
N SER A 106 -12.93 -4.62 2.56
CA SER A 106 -11.90 -5.03 3.52
C SER A 106 -11.03 -6.11 2.89
N PRO A 107 -9.91 -5.77 2.23
CA PRO A 107 -9.08 -6.76 1.55
C PRO A 107 -8.58 -7.85 2.50
N GLU A 108 -8.32 -7.53 3.78
CA GLU A 108 -7.98 -8.52 4.81
C GLU A 108 -9.10 -9.54 5.02
N VAL A 109 -10.36 -9.12 4.96
CA VAL A 109 -11.53 -10.02 5.12
C VAL A 109 -11.76 -10.81 3.84
N MET A 110 -11.64 -10.17 2.67
CA MET A 110 -11.85 -10.81 1.37
C MET A 110 -10.88 -11.96 1.11
N VAL A 111 -9.60 -11.82 1.45
CA VAL A 111 -8.61 -12.92 1.27
C VAL A 111 -8.86 -14.12 2.19
N GLN A 112 -9.68 -13.97 3.22
CA GLN A 112 -10.05 -15.05 4.13
C GLN A 112 -11.28 -15.83 3.66
N ASP A 113 -11.97 -15.38 2.60
CA ASP A 113 -13.14 -16.08 2.09
C ASP A 113 -12.71 -17.41 1.44
N PRO A 114 -13.24 -18.56 1.89
CA PRO A 114 -12.84 -19.87 1.37
C PRO A 114 -13.15 -20.04 -0.12
N ASN A 115 -14.09 -19.27 -0.67
CA ASN A 115 -14.41 -19.30 -2.10
C ASN A 115 -13.29 -18.69 -2.97
N PHE A 116 -12.38 -17.90 -2.38
CA PHE A 116 -11.31 -17.20 -3.08
C PHE A 116 -9.92 -17.78 -2.80
N GLY A 117 -9.81 -18.96 -2.18
CA GLY A 117 -8.51 -19.53 -1.79
C GLY A 117 -7.50 -19.65 -2.94
N ASN A 118 -7.95 -20.04 -4.14
CA ASN A 118 -7.08 -20.12 -5.32
C ASN A 118 -6.64 -18.73 -5.81
N ALA A 119 -7.53 -17.73 -5.72
CA ALA A 119 -7.23 -16.36 -6.13
C ALA A 119 -6.12 -15.75 -5.27
N VAL A 120 -6.14 -15.97 -3.95
CA VAL A 120 -5.15 -15.39 -3.03
C VAL A 120 -3.72 -15.77 -3.41
N SER A 121 -3.51 -16.98 -3.96
CA SER A 121 -2.19 -17.44 -4.42
C SER A 121 -1.63 -16.68 -5.63
N LEU A 122 -2.46 -15.93 -6.35
CA LEU A 122 -2.07 -15.09 -7.49
C LEU A 122 -1.50 -13.73 -7.05
N LEU A 123 -1.68 -13.34 -5.78
CA LEU A 123 -1.18 -12.07 -5.28
C LEU A 123 0.36 -12.04 -5.35
N PRO A 124 0.96 -10.95 -5.88
CA PRO A 124 2.40 -10.77 -5.89
C PRO A 124 2.93 -10.59 -4.45
N PRO A 125 4.26 -10.55 -4.25
CA PRO A 125 4.83 -10.13 -2.97
C PRO A 125 4.27 -8.78 -2.49
N ILE A 126 3.94 -8.69 -1.21
CA ILE A 126 3.35 -7.51 -0.57
C ILE A 126 4.25 -7.03 0.56
N VAL A 127 4.64 -5.76 0.54
CA VAL A 127 5.41 -5.13 1.63
C VAL A 127 4.60 -3.95 2.15
N LEU A 128 4.35 -3.93 3.45
CA LEU A 128 3.52 -2.92 4.10
C LEU A 128 4.36 -2.05 5.02
N PHE A 129 4.42 -0.76 4.74
CA PHE A 129 5.18 0.24 5.47
C PHE A 129 4.24 1.01 6.40
N HIS A 130 4.58 1.18 7.68
CA HIS A 130 3.71 1.90 8.62
C HIS A 130 4.50 2.55 9.77
N GLY A 131 4.13 3.77 10.16
CA GLY A 131 4.65 4.39 11.38
C GLY A 131 3.95 3.89 12.65
N THR A 132 4.68 3.60 13.73
CA THR A 132 4.05 3.14 14.99
C THR A 132 3.34 4.27 15.74
N GLY A 133 3.66 5.52 15.43
CA GLY A 133 2.99 6.72 15.95
C GLY A 133 1.80 7.18 15.12
N ASP A 134 1.39 6.44 14.09
CA ASP A 134 0.28 6.79 13.21
C ASP A 134 -1.02 6.93 14.00
N TYR A 135 -1.47 8.17 14.16
CA TYR A 135 -2.70 8.49 14.87
C TYR A 135 -3.94 8.27 13.99
N SER A 136 -3.78 8.36 12.67
CA SER A 136 -4.89 8.30 11.70
C SER A 136 -5.36 6.88 11.45
N ILE A 137 -4.42 5.98 11.15
CA ILE A 137 -4.69 4.55 10.91
C ILE A 137 -3.74 3.77 11.82
N PRO A 138 -4.23 2.86 12.69
CA PRO A 138 -3.33 2.10 13.55
C PRO A 138 -2.41 1.21 12.71
N SER A 139 -1.12 1.17 13.07
CA SER A 139 -0.13 0.30 12.41
C SER A 139 -0.48 -1.19 12.47
N ASP A 140 -1.29 -1.60 13.45
CA ASP A 140 -1.89 -2.94 13.54
C ASP A 140 -2.65 -3.36 12.27
N GLN A 141 -3.15 -2.41 11.47
CA GLN A 141 -3.75 -2.71 10.17
C GLN A 141 -2.76 -3.38 9.22
N SER A 142 -1.53 -2.84 9.13
CA SER A 142 -0.49 -3.43 8.28
C SER A 142 -0.01 -4.77 8.83
N VAL A 143 0.17 -4.88 10.15
CA VAL A 143 0.61 -6.13 10.79
C VAL A 143 -0.42 -7.24 10.57
N SER A 144 -1.69 -6.97 10.89
CA SER A 144 -2.80 -7.93 10.75
C SER A 144 -2.97 -8.38 9.30
N PHE A 145 -2.90 -7.45 8.35
CA PHE A 145 -3.05 -7.79 6.94
C PHE A 145 -1.88 -8.64 6.42
N ALA A 146 -0.64 -8.26 6.74
CA ALA A 146 0.54 -9.06 6.37
C ALA A 146 0.47 -10.47 6.96
N ASP A 147 0.14 -10.61 8.25
CA ASP A 147 0.01 -11.92 8.89
C ASP A 147 -1.14 -12.74 8.32
N THR A 148 -2.24 -12.09 7.94
CA THR A 148 -3.35 -12.75 7.24
C THR A 148 -2.89 -13.29 5.90
N LEU A 149 -2.24 -12.48 5.06
CA LEU A 149 -1.69 -12.89 3.76
C LEU A 149 -0.70 -14.06 3.90
N LYS A 150 0.21 -14.02 4.88
CA LYS A 150 1.16 -15.12 5.17
C LYS A 150 0.44 -16.43 5.48
N ARG A 151 -0.68 -16.41 6.24
CA ARG A 151 -1.47 -17.61 6.55
C ARG A 151 -2.04 -18.29 5.31
N PHE A 152 -2.23 -17.54 4.22
CA PHE A 152 -2.69 -18.06 2.92
C PHE A 152 -1.55 -18.25 1.92
N GLY A 153 -0.29 -18.27 2.38
CA GLY A 153 0.88 -18.59 1.56
C GLY A 153 1.38 -17.44 0.67
N VAL A 154 0.83 -16.23 0.80
CA VAL A 154 1.32 -15.05 0.10
C VAL A 154 2.60 -14.57 0.79
N LYS A 155 3.59 -14.18 -0.02
CA LYS A 155 4.80 -13.51 0.50
C LYS A 155 4.42 -12.10 0.93
N ALA A 156 4.21 -11.90 2.21
CA ALA A 156 3.83 -10.61 2.76
C ALA A 156 4.67 -10.26 3.99
N GLU A 157 4.98 -8.98 4.20
CA GLU A 157 5.62 -8.48 5.40
C GLU A 157 5.19 -7.07 5.77
N SER A 158 5.42 -6.68 7.01
CA SER A 158 5.16 -5.35 7.54
C SER A 158 6.42 -4.77 8.16
N ILE A 159 6.85 -3.61 7.69
CA ILE A 159 7.97 -2.85 8.20
C ILE A 159 7.42 -1.66 8.98
N LEU A 160 7.79 -1.58 10.26
CA LEU A 160 7.29 -0.56 11.18
C LEU A 160 8.39 0.46 11.50
N TYR A 161 8.06 1.74 11.35
CA TYR A 161 8.96 2.85 11.67
C TYR A 161 8.60 3.47 13.01
N GLU A 162 9.50 3.33 13.97
CA GLU A 162 9.21 3.71 15.35
C GLU A 162 8.96 5.23 15.50
N GLY A 163 7.83 5.58 16.13
CA GLY A 163 7.45 6.95 16.43
C GLY A 163 7.03 7.80 15.23
N LYS A 164 7.08 7.27 14.00
CA LYS A 164 6.61 8.00 12.81
C LYS A 164 5.09 8.11 12.80
N ILE A 165 4.57 9.31 12.52
CA ILE A 165 3.12 9.55 12.35
C ILE A 165 2.67 9.29 10.90
N HIS A 166 1.37 9.43 10.61
CA HIS A 166 0.79 9.04 9.32
C HIS A 166 1.52 9.65 8.13
N THR A 167 1.93 10.91 8.27
CA THR A 167 2.54 11.70 7.20
C THR A 167 4.05 11.57 7.13
N ASP A 168 4.73 11.20 8.22
CA ASP A 168 6.19 11.33 8.33
C ASP A 168 6.92 10.60 7.20
N VAL A 169 6.54 9.35 6.97
CA VAL A 169 7.19 8.41 6.07
C VAL A 169 7.13 8.79 4.59
N PHE A 170 6.20 9.65 4.14
CA PHE A 170 6.12 10.06 2.72
C PHE A 170 6.17 11.56 2.49
N LEU A 171 6.09 12.37 3.54
CA LEU A 171 6.13 13.82 3.42
C LEU A 171 7.30 14.40 4.22
N GLN A 172 7.30 14.23 5.55
CA GLN A 172 8.29 14.89 6.40
C GLN A 172 9.70 14.34 6.19
N ASP A 173 9.86 13.02 6.10
CA ASP A 173 11.15 12.36 5.91
C ASP A 173 11.76 12.75 4.55
N PRO A 174 11.06 12.64 3.41
CA PRO A 174 11.55 13.16 2.13
C PRO A 174 11.89 14.65 2.16
N MET A 175 11.09 15.47 2.85
CA MET A 175 11.33 16.91 2.96
C MET A 175 12.48 17.26 3.91
N ARG A 176 12.78 16.40 4.90
CA ARG A 176 13.91 16.54 5.83
C ARG A 176 15.23 16.40 5.10
N GLY A 177 15.28 15.53 4.10
CA GLY A 177 16.51 15.14 3.40
C GLY A 177 17.48 14.39 4.33
N GLY A 178 18.64 14.03 3.80
CA GLY A 178 19.53 13.06 4.43
C GLY A 178 19.02 11.63 4.21
N ASP A 179 19.08 10.85 5.27
CA ASP A 179 18.65 9.45 5.30
C ASP A 179 17.12 9.36 5.37
N ASP A 180 16.55 8.40 4.66
CA ASP A 180 15.10 8.18 4.54
C ASP A 180 14.87 6.67 4.56
N ASP A 181 14.59 6.15 5.76
CA ASP A 181 14.51 4.71 6.03
C ASP A 181 13.53 4.00 5.09
N MET A 182 12.36 4.61 4.84
CA MET A 182 11.33 3.99 3.98
C MET A 182 11.75 3.98 2.52
N PHE A 183 12.35 5.07 2.04
CA PHE A 183 12.92 5.06 0.70
C PHE A 183 14.00 3.98 0.57
N ASP A 184 14.91 3.89 1.54
CA ASP A 184 16.05 2.98 1.49
C ASP A 184 15.58 1.51 1.51
N ASP A 185 14.58 1.18 2.33
CA ASP A 185 13.91 -0.12 2.32
C ASP A 185 13.22 -0.38 0.97
N LEU A 186 12.45 0.59 0.45
CA LEU A 186 11.73 0.46 -0.82
C LEU A 186 12.68 0.16 -2.00
N VAL A 187 13.78 0.90 -2.13
CA VAL A 187 14.73 0.67 -3.23
C VAL A 187 15.48 -0.65 -3.09
N ALA A 188 15.73 -1.11 -1.86
CA ALA A 188 16.30 -2.44 -1.63
C ALA A 188 15.41 -3.56 -2.20
N TYR A 189 14.07 -3.43 -2.11
CA TYR A 189 13.14 -4.36 -2.77
C TYR A 189 13.13 -4.21 -4.29
N ILE A 190 13.10 -2.97 -4.81
CA ILE A 190 13.03 -2.72 -6.26
C ILE A 190 14.31 -3.18 -6.98
N HIS A 191 15.47 -2.99 -6.35
CA HIS A 191 16.78 -3.37 -6.87
C HIS A 191 17.28 -4.72 -6.34
N ALA A 192 16.40 -5.51 -5.71
CA ALA A 192 16.74 -6.85 -5.27
C ALA A 192 17.24 -7.70 -6.46
N GLY A 193 18.49 -8.15 -6.38
CA GLY A 193 19.15 -8.92 -7.44
C GLY A 193 19.89 -8.09 -8.49
N ASP A 194 19.91 -6.76 -8.37
CA ASP A 194 20.70 -5.85 -9.20
C ASP A 194 21.83 -5.23 -8.36
N ALA A 195 22.99 -5.91 -8.36
CA ALA A 195 24.14 -5.49 -7.56
C ALA A 195 24.69 -4.11 -7.97
N GLU A 196 24.53 -3.72 -9.24
CA GLU A 196 24.98 -2.43 -9.72
C GLU A 196 24.05 -1.32 -9.23
N ALA A 197 22.73 -1.51 -9.32
CA ALA A 197 21.76 -0.56 -8.79
C ALA A 197 21.89 -0.39 -7.27
N LEU A 198 22.03 -1.48 -6.51
CA LEU A 198 22.25 -1.43 -5.06
C LEU A 198 23.54 -0.69 -4.69
N PHE A 199 24.62 -0.86 -5.47
CA PHE A 199 25.85 -0.11 -5.26
C PHE A 199 25.67 1.39 -5.53
N ARG A 200 24.90 1.75 -6.57
CA ARG A 200 24.58 3.15 -6.87
C ARG A 200 23.73 3.78 -5.77
N ASP A 201 22.74 3.07 -5.23
CA ASP A 201 21.93 3.57 -4.12
C ASP A 201 22.79 3.82 -2.88
N ALA A 202 23.65 2.86 -2.51
CA ALA A 202 24.53 2.96 -1.35
C ALA A 202 25.60 4.06 -1.46
N THR A 203 25.92 4.51 -2.68
CA THR A 203 26.91 5.57 -2.94
C THR A 203 26.28 6.90 -3.34
N ALA A 204 24.94 6.98 -3.40
CA ALA A 204 24.22 8.19 -3.73
C ALA A 204 24.51 9.30 -2.71
N PRO A 205 24.62 10.57 -3.14
CA PRO A 205 24.77 11.67 -2.21
C PRO A 205 23.51 11.81 -1.33
N PRO A 206 23.64 12.29 -0.08
CA PRO A 206 22.50 12.48 0.80
C PRO A 206 21.41 13.37 0.17
N ARG A 207 20.14 13.03 0.42
CA ARG A 207 19.01 13.78 -0.14
C ARG A 207 19.03 15.23 0.33
N LYS A 208 18.72 16.15 -0.58
CA LYS A 208 18.69 17.57 -0.25
C LYS A 208 17.52 17.87 0.70
N ARG A 209 17.81 18.55 1.81
CA ARG A 209 16.79 19.13 2.69
C ARG A 209 15.94 20.17 1.94
N LEU A 210 14.63 20.01 1.98
CA LEU A 210 13.67 20.91 1.30
C LEU A 210 13.08 21.95 2.25
N VAL A 211 13.01 21.66 3.56
CA VAL A 211 12.47 22.59 4.57
C VAL A 211 13.27 22.60 5.87
N PRO A 212 13.22 23.70 6.65
CA PRO A 212 13.85 23.78 7.97
C PRO A 212 13.31 22.73 8.95
N GLU A 213 14.19 22.19 9.80
CA GLU A 213 13.84 21.14 10.77
C GLU A 213 12.72 21.53 11.73
N PHE A 214 12.68 22.80 12.16
CA PHE A 214 11.66 23.26 13.10
C PHE A 214 10.24 23.19 12.51
N MET A 215 10.08 23.35 11.19
CA MET A 215 8.78 23.24 10.54
C MET A 215 8.30 21.79 10.56
N LEU A 216 9.19 20.83 10.29
CA LEU A 216 8.88 19.40 10.34
C LEU A 216 8.47 18.96 11.73
N LYS A 217 9.23 19.37 12.76
CA LYS A 217 8.92 19.07 14.16
C LYS A 217 7.58 19.69 14.59
N LEU A 218 7.29 20.90 14.12
CA LEU A 218 6.00 21.54 14.39
C LEU A 218 4.87 20.75 13.75
N VAL A 219 4.97 20.42 12.45
CA VAL A 219 3.95 19.62 11.74
C VAL A 219 3.74 18.28 12.42
N HIS A 220 4.80 17.57 12.80
CA HIS A 220 4.69 16.30 13.53
C HIS A 220 3.89 16.42 14.83
N THR A 221 3.98 17.57 15.51
CA THR A 221 3.29 17.78 16.81
C THR A 221 1.85 18.25 16.65
N VAL A 222 1.54 19.02 15.59
CA VAL A 222 0.25 19.71 15.44
C VAL A 222 -0.64 19.12 14.36
N SER A 223 -0.07 18.36 13.43
CA SER A 223 -0.83 17.64 12.40
C SER A 223 -1.60 16.51 13.08
N PRO A 224 -2.92 16.42 12.86
CA PRO A 224 -3.71 15.30 13.36
C PRO A 224 -3.49 14.01 12.54
N PHE A 225 -2.62 14.07 11.53
CA PHE A 225 -2.24 12.95 10.66
C PHE A 225 -0.88 12.38 11.02
#